data_AF-A0A943M1I1-F1
#
_entry.id   AF-A0A943M1I1-F1
#
_cell.length_a   1.000
_cell.length_b   1.000
_cell.length_c   1.000
_cell.angle_alpha   90.00
_cell.angle_beta   90.00
_cell.angle_gamma   90.00
#
_symmetry.space_group_name_H-M   'P 1'
#
loop_
_entity.id
_entity.type
_entity.pdbx_description
1 polymer ?
#
loop_
_entity_poly.entity_id
_entity_poly.type
_entity_poly.pdbx_seq_one_letter_code
_entity_poly.pdbx_strand_id
1 'polypeptide(L)'
;MKQRLFFLRRALACATLLTAAAFTACGSDDDDPPADASLVLVPSATTVKTGEQVTFSVTDNGADVTAQSQIFDLTTGDVLTGAFSTQKPGSYQFAAIYDNRTSPSVTVTVQSSTATTDAYFRHVLVLKFTGTWCTYCPNMTAALETVEEAYPGRMIIMAMHSGDSYEVGEQAALANTFKVTGLPTSVFDYRETSSYSVALLKAKVKRSLNEFPAVCGVALASRTEGGKVKIDATVRFQQTGDYKICCAVTEDGIHAPGTSGSRDGYYHHVTRAFATSASGDDIGNRTAGEEYKRSFEIEADDAWALDKCHVVVYVFDKQPGENTVYYVNNAATCPVDGSADFAYEPTE
;
A
#
# COMPACT_ATOMS: atom_id res chain seq x y z
N MET A 1 58.31 -15.89 -3.53
CA MET A 1 58.46 -15.33 -2.17
C MET A 1 57.07 -15.27 -1.54
N LYS A 2 56.80 -16.15 -0.57
CA LYS A 2 55.70 -16.24 0.44
C LYS A 2 54.36 -15.50 0.11
N GLN A 3 53.22 -16.15 -0.22
CA GLN A 3 52.31 -16.99 0.61
C GLN A 3 51.88 -16.23 1.90
N ARG A 4 50.62 -15.90 2.23
CA ARG A 4 49.35 -16.67 2.46
C ARG A 4 48.21 -15.63 2.68
N LEU A 5 46.90 -15.89 2.58
CA LEU A 5 46.11 -16.81 3.42
C LEU A 5 44.69 -17.02 2.82
N PHE A 6 44.28 -18.29 2.74
CA PHE A 6 42.96 -18.80 2.33
C PHE A 6 42.14 -19.19 3.58
N PHE A 7 40.81 -19.03 3.47
CA PHE A 7 39.69 -19.86 3.97
C PHE A 7 39.91 -20.96 5.04
N LEU A 8 38.90 -21.10 5.94
CA LEU A 8 37.90 -22.22 5.99
C LEU A 8 37.55 -22.71 7.42
N ARG A 9 36.24 -22.69 7.70
CA ARG A 9 35.34 -23.65 8.41
C ARG A 9 35.83 -24.60 9.52
N ARG A 10 34.98 -24.64 10.57
CA ARG A 10 34.41 -25.77 11.34
C ARG A 10 35.33 -26.95 11.72
N ALA A 11 35.38 -27.31 13.00
CA ALA A 11 34.88 -28.61 13.50
C ALA A 11 35.05 -28.78 15.02
N LEU A 12 34.08 -29.54 15.54
CA LEU A 12 33.87 -30.10 16.87
C LEU A 12 35.03 -31.00 17.34
N ALA A 13 35.40 -30.98 18.63
CA ALA A 13 36.06 -32.11 19.27
C ALA A 13 35.78 -32.15 20.79
N CYS A 14 35.09 -33.22 21.18
CA CYS A 14 34.88 -33.68 22.55
C CYS A 14 36.21 -34.26 23.09
N ALA A 15 36.64 -33.90 24.29
CA ALA A 15 37.59 -34.69 25.07
C ALA A 15 37.42 -34.41 26.58
N THR A 16 36.94 -35.44 27.26
CA THR A 16 36.82 -35.58 28.72
C THR A 16 38.19 -35.58 29.41
N LEU A 17 38.29 -34.91 30.56
CA LEU A 17 39.26 -35.25 31.61
C LEU A 17 38.64 -35.00 32.99
N LEU A 18 38.36 -36.10 33.70
CA LEU A 18 38.06 -36.13 35.13
C LEU A 18 39.30 -35.68 35.91
N THR A 19 39.13 -34.70 36.79
CA THR A 19 39.85 -34.65 38.07
C THR A 19 38.90 -34.15 39.15
N ALA A 20 38.57 -35.05 40.07
CA ALA A 20 37.86 -34.74 41.30
C ALA A 20 38.80 -34.01 42.26
N ALA A 21 38.38 -32.84 42.73
CA ALA A 21 38.86 -32.24 43.98
C ALA A 21 37.64 -31.70 44.72
N ALA A 22 37.26 -32.39 45.78
CA ALA A 22 36.21 -31.98 46.69
C ALA A 22 36.72 -30.83 47.57
N PHE A 23 36.04 -29.69 47.50
CA PHE A 23 35.91 -28.78 48.63
C PHE A 23 34.44 -28.32 48.70
N THR A 24 33.82 -28.66 49.82
CA THR A 24 32.46 -28.31 50.24
C THR A 24 32.33 -26.81 50.51
N ALA A 25 31.34 -26.15 49.90
CA ALA A 25 30.64 -25.00 50.47
C ALA A 25 29.26 -24.81 49.78
N CYS A 26 28.20 -24.82 50.60
CA CYS A 26 26.78 -24.50 50.38
C CYS A 26 26.11 -24.77 49.02
N GLY A 27 25.10 -25.64 49.08
CA GLY A 27 24.15 -25.87 48.00
C GLY A 27 23.09 -24.77 47.85
N SER A 28 22.51 -24.80 46.65
CA SER A 28 21.15 -24.40 46.23
C SER A 28 20.67 -23.03 46.67
N ASP A 29 20.57 -22.11 45.71
CA ASP A 29 19.29 -21.58 45.23
C ASP A 29 19.59 -20.58 44.10
N ASP A 30 19.69 -21.09 42.87
CA ASP A 30 19.46 -20.27 41.68
C ASP A 30 18.15 -20.77 41.08
N ASP A 31 17.05 -20.31 41.68
CA ASP A 31 15.72 -20.30 41.06
C ASP A 31 15.82 -19.44 39.79
N ASP A 32 16.01 -20.08 38.63
CA ASP A 32 15.43 -19.54 37.40
C ASP A 32 13.91 -19.50 37.63
N PRO A 33 13.26 -18.32 37.69
CA PRO A 33 11.83 -18.27 37.90
C PRO A 33 11.15 -19.01 36.75
N PRO A 34 10.20 -19.92 37.04
CA PRO A 34 9.46 -20.60 35.99
C PRO A 34 8.73 -19.54 35.17
N ALA A 35 8.74 -19.68 33.84
CA ALA A 35 7.87 -18.93 32.96
C ALA A 35 6.43 -19.03 33.50
N ASP A 36 5.91 -17.92 34.00
CA ASP A 36 4.66 -17.87 34.74
C ASP A 36 3.50 -18.18 33.79
N ALA A 37 3.01 -19.43 33.82
CA ALA A 37 1.91 -19.91 33.00
C ALA A 37 0.54 -19.32 33.40
N SER A 38 0.50 -18.35 34.33
CA SER A 38 -0.73 -17.69 34.76
C SER A 38 -1.18 -16.54 33.85
N LEU A 39 -0.25 -15.87 33.14
CA LEU A 39 -0.57 -14.79 32.21
C LEU A 39 -0.73 -15.34 30.79
N VAL A 40 -1.97 -15.33 30.30
CA VAL A 40 -2.34 -15.95 29.02
C VAL A 40 -2.99 -14.91 28.12
N LEU A 41 -2.46 -14.81 26.89
CA LEU A 41 -3.09 -14.07 25.79
C LEU A 41 -3.91 -15.05 24.96
N VAL A 42 -5.17 -14.70 24.68
CA VAL A 42 -6.09 -15.54 23.90
C VAL A 42 -6.64 -14.73 22.73
N PRO A 43 -6.35 -15.12 21.47
CA PRO A 43 -7.01 -14.53 20.32
C PRO A 43 -8.42 -15.10 20.17
N SER A 44 -9.35 -14.28 19.68
CA SER A 44 -10.69 -14.71 19.28
C SER A 44 -10.69 -15.77 18.17
N ALA A 45 -9.65 -15.79 17.33
CA ALA A 45 -9.38 -16.84 16.35
C ALA A 45 -7.88 -16.94 16.07
N THR A 46 -7.36 -18.17 15.90
CA THR A 46 -5.96 -18.43 15.52
C THR A 46 -5.80 -18.57 14.00
N THR A 47 -6.90 -18.64 13.25
CA THR A 47 -6.90 -18.62 11.79
C THR A 47 -8.09 -17.81 11.31
N VAL A 48 -7.83 -16.83 10.45
CA VAL A 48 -8.82 -15.92 9.85
C VAL A 48 -8.51 -15.69 8.39
N LYS A 49 -9.45 -15.15 7.63
CA LYS A 49 -9.22 -14.70 6.25
C LYS A 49 -8.70 -13.26 6.20
N THR A 50 -8.12 -12.85 5.08
CA THR A 50 -7.72 -11.45 4.83
C THR A 50 -8.87 -10.49 5.09
N GLY A 51 -8.62 -9.45 5.89
CA GLY A 51 -9.58 -8.43 6.29
C GLY A 51 -10.52 -8.80 7.45
N GLU A 52 -10.55 -10.05 7.89
CA GLU A 52 -11.28 -10.42 9.12
C GLU A 52 -10.56 -9.85 10.36
N GLN A 53 -11.35 -9.57 11.41
CA GLN A 53 -10.83 -8.99 12.66
C GLN A 53 -10.55 -10.09 13.69
N VAL A 54 -9.43 -9.95 14.40
CA VAL A 54 -9.06 -10.73 15.58
C VAL A 54 -8.94 -9.80 16.76
N THR A 55 -9.85 -9.94 17.72
CA THR A 55 -9.70 -9.36 19.05
C THR A 55 -8.92 -10.30 19.95
N PHE A 56 -8.36 -9.76 21.04
CA PHE A 56 -7.56 -10.48 22.01
C PHE A 56 -8.09 -10.23 23.42
N SER A 57 -8.00 -11.24 24.27
CA SER A 57 -8.19 -11.12 25.72
C SER A 57 -6.93 -11.57 26.46
N VAL A 58 -6.69 -10.95 27.61
CA VAL A 58 -5.56 -11.27 28.49
C VAL A 58 -6.10 -11.67 29.84
N THR A 59 -5.71 -12.84 30.33
CA THR A 59 -6.06 -13.32 31.67
C THR A 59 -4.82 -13.54 32.51
N ASP A 60 -4.84 -13.09 33.76
CA ASP A 60 -3.83 -13.39 34.77
C ASP A 60 -4.45 -14.22 35.89
N ASN A 61 -3.97 -15.43 36.12
CA ASN A 61 -4.55 -16.37 37.08
C ASN A 61 -6.07 -16.59 36.87
N GLY A 62 -6.53 -16.51 35.62
CA GLY A 62 -7.93 -16.65 35.23
C GLY A 62 -8.79 -15.39 35.40
N ALA A 63 -8.25 -14.29 35.96
CA ALA A 63 -8.93 -13.00 36.00
C ALA A 63 -8.66 -12.22 34.70
N ASP A 64 -9.70 -11.61 34.13
CA ASP A 64 -9.56 -10.77 32.93
C ASP A 64 -8.84 -9.46 33.29
N VAL A 65 -7.68 -9.25 32.65
CA VAL A 65 -6.82 -8.08 32.79
C VAL A 65 -6.60 -7.38 31.44
N THR A 66 -7.45 -7.65 30.45
CA THR A 66 -7.31 -7.17 29.06
C THR A 66 -7.19 -5.64 29.00
N ALA A 67 -8.04 -4.91 29.73
CA ALA A 67 -8.07 -3.45 29.70
C ALA A 67 -6.82 -2.79 30.33
N GLN A 68 -6.07 -3.54 31.14
CA GLN A 68 -4.85 -3.10 31.83
C GLN A 68 -3.58 -3.56 31.10
N SER A 69 -3.73 -4.38 30.06
CA SER A 69 -2.63 -4.99 29.33
C SER A 69 -2.30 -4.23 28.06
N GLN A 70 -1.05 -4.31 27.62
CA GLN A 70 -0.62 -3.86 26.28
C GLN A 70 -0.35 -5.07 25.40
N ILE A 71 -0.95 -5.14 24.22
CA ILE A 71 -0.73 -6.22 23.26
C ILE A 71 0.19 -5.70 22.16
N PHE A 72 1.23 -6.46 21.82
CA PHE A 72 2.22 -6.11 20.81
C PHE A 72 2.10 -7.04 19.60
N ASP A 73 2.20 -6.47 18.40
CA ASP A 73 2.54 -7.24 17.21
C ASP A 73 4.05 -7.46 17.20
N LEU A 74 4.49 -8.69 17.46
CA LEU A 74 5.92 -9.04 17.49
C LEU A 74 6.55 -9.03 16.08
N THR A 75 5.74 -8.96 15.03
CA THR A 75 6.19 -8.86 13.64
C THR A 75 6.64 -7.45 13.30
N THR A 76 5.89 -6.43 13.75
CA THR A 76 6.19 -5.02 13.46
C THR A 76 6.88 -4.30 14.63
N GLY A 77 6.67 -4.79 15.85
CA GLY A 77 7.10 -4.14 17.10
C GLY A 77 6.09 -3.13 17.65
N ASP A 78 4.94 -2.94 17.00
CA ASP A 78 3.95 -1.94 17.38
C ASP A 78 2.99 -2.44 18.46
N VAL A 79 2.48 -1.51 19.27
CA VAL A 79 1.36 -1.77 20.19
C VAL A 79 0.05 -1.77 19.41
N LEU A 80 -0.72 -2.85 19.56
CA LEU A 80 -2.03 -3.00 18.95
C LEU A 80 -3.04 -2.06 19.63
N THR A 81 -3.74 -1.25 18.82
CA THR A 81 -4.82 -0.37 19.29
C THR A 81 -6.15 -0.90 18.76
N GLY A 82 -6.75 -1.85 19.49
CA GLY A 82 -8.02 -2.48 19.11
C GLY A 82 -7.85 -3.88 18.49
N ALA A 83 -8.70 -4.22 17.52
CA ALA A 83 -8.64 -5.51 16.84
C ALA A 83 -7.52 -5.54 15.79
N PHE A 84 -6.87 -6.69 15.65
CA PHE A 84 -5.95 -6.95 14.54
C PHE A 84 -6.74 -7.29 13.28
N SER A 85 -6.36 -6.70 12.15
CA SER A 85 -6.86 -7.07 10.83
C SER A 85 -5.82 -6.71 9.78
N THR A 86 -5.65 -7.57 8.77
CA THR A 86 -4.68 -7.34 7.70
C THR A 86 -5.17 -7.97 6.40
N GLN A 87 -4.79 -7.34 5.29
CA GLN A 87 -5.04 -7.84 3.94
C GLN A 87 -3.92 -8.73 3.42
N LYS A 88 -2.81 -8.82 4.15
CA LYS A 88 -1.66 -9.64 3.77
C LYS A 88 -1.78 -11.03 4.39
N PRO A 89 -1.83 -12.10 3.59
CA PRO A 89 -1.74 -13.46 4.12
C PRO A 89 -0.40 -13.69 4.81
N GLY A 90 -0.41 -14.45 5.90
CA GLY A 90 0.81 -14.73 6.65
C GLY A 90 0.55 -15.15 8.09
N SER A 91 1.63 -15.37 8.83
CA SER A 91 1.59 -15.67 10.25
C SER A 91 2.07 -14.46 11.05
N TYR A 92 1.25 -14.02 11.99
CA TYR A 92 1.47 -12.85 12.83
C TYR A 92 1.54 -13.30 14.28
N GLN A 93 2.56 -12.85 15.01
CA GLN A 93 2.77 -13.23 16.40
C GLN A 93 2.46 -12.09 17.34
N PHE A 94 1.75 -12.37 18.43
CA PHE A 94 1.36 -11.39 19.42
C PHE A 94 1.74 -11.84 20.83
N ALA A 95 2.07 -10.88 21.69
CA ALA A 95 2.24 -11.10 23.13
C ALA A 95 1.65 -9.94 23.92
N ALA A 96 1.23 -10.20 25.16
CA ALA A 96 0.72 -9.19 26.07
C ALA A 96 1.74 -8.85 27.16
N ILE A 97 1.77 -7.59 27.59
CA ILE A 97 2.47 -7.14 28.80
C ILE A 97 1.43 -6.71 29.83
N TYR A 98 1.52 -7.30 31.03
CA TYR A 98 0.73 -6.94 32.21
C TYR A 98 1.63 -6.99 33.45
N ASP A 99 1.64 -5.91 34.24
CA ASP A 99 2.47 -5.78 35.45
C ASP A 99 3.95 -6.15 35.21
N ASN A 100 4.53 -5.64 34.11
CA ASN A 100 5.90 -5.93 33.64
C ASN A 100 6.21 -7.40 33.33
N ARG A 101 5.20 -8.29 33.31
CA ARG A 101 5.32 -9.67 32.82
C ARG A 101 4.85 -9.75 31.38
N THR A 102 5.52 -10.59 30.59
CA THR A 102 5.17 -10.85 29.19
C THR A 102 4.51 -12.23 29.08
N SER A 103 3.37 -12.31 28.40
CA SER A 103 2.71 -13.59 28.12
C SER A 103 3.52 -14.42 27.11
N PRO A 104 3.30 -15.75 27.03
CA PRO A 104 3.67 -16.52 25.84
C PRO A 104 3.08 -15.89 24.58
N SER A 105 3.77 -16.05 23.45
CA SER A 105 3.26 -15.55 22.17
C SER A 105 2.16 -16.45 21.61
N VAL A 106 1.19 -15.83 20.93
CA VAL A 106 0.18 -16.53 20.13
C VAL A 106 0.37 -16.19 18.66
N THR A 107 0.11 -17.16 17.79
CA THR A 107 0.16 -16.96 16.33
C THR A 107 -1.25 -16.88 15.77
N VAL A 108 -1.52 -15.82 15.01
CA VAL A 108 -2.70 -15.70 14.16
C VAL A 108 -2.26 -15.94 12.71
N THR A 109 -2.87 -16.91 12.05
CA THR A 109 -2.64 -17.19 10.63
C THR A 109 -3.73 -16.54 9.80
N VAL A 110 -3.33 -15.65 8.89
CA VAL A 110 -4.23 -14.98 7.95
C VAL A 110 -4.13 -15.70 6.61
N GLN A 111 -5.23 -16.33 6.21
CA GLN A 111 -5.34 -17.04 4.95
C GLN A 111 -5.96 -16.11 3.90
N SER A 112 -5.56 -16.29 2.64
CA SER A 112 -6.23 -15.59 1.55
C SER A 112 -7.72 -15.98 1.51
N SER A 113 -8.61 -15.00 1.27
CA SER A 113 -10.05 -15.23 1.12
C SER A 113 -10.40 -16.14 -0.06
N THR A 114 -9.47 -16.33 -1.01
CA THR A 114 -9.68 -17.14 -2.22
C THR A 114 -8.59 -18.18 -2.41
N ALA A 115 -8.98 -19.46 -2.42
CA ALA A 115 -8.14 -20.58 -2.83
C ALA A 115 -8.03 -20.62 -4.37
N THR A 116 -6.98 -20.00 -4.92
CA THR A 116 -6.49 -20.03 -6.32
C THR A 116 -7.35 -19.29 -7.37
N THR A 117 -6.85 -18.57 -8.38
CA THR A 117 -5.53 -18.50 -9.07
C THR A 117 -5.23 -17.03 -9.48
N ASP A 118 -3.99 -16.59 -9.27
CA ASP A 118 -3.40 -15.29 -9.66
C ASP A 118 -3.78 -14.06 -8.81
N ALA A 119 -2.82 -13.59 -8.02
CA ALA A 119 -2.92 -12.29 -7.35
C ALA A 119 -2.94 -11.19 -8.40
N TYR A 120 -3.83 -10.20 -8.28
CA TYR A 120 -3.83 -9.08 -9.23
C TYR A 120 -2.53 -8.30 -9.13
N PHE A 121 -2.00 -7.91 -10.29
CA PHE A 121 -0.86 -7.02 -10.37
C PHE A 121 -1.21 -5.70 -9.68
N ARG A 122 -0.37 -5.29 -8.74
CA ARG A 122 -0.63 -4.12 -7.92
C ARG A 122 -0.08 -2.86 -8.57
N HIS A 123 -0.97 -2.00 -9.06
CA HIS A 123 -0.62 -0.64 -9.48
C HIS A 123 -0.83 0.35 -8.32
N VAL A 124 0.21 1.09 -7.98
CA VAL A 124 0.21 2.17 -7.00
C VAL A 124 -0.18 3.47 -7.68
N LEU A 125 -1.29 4.08 -7.27
CA LEU A 125 -1.70 5.37 -7.80
C LEU A 125 -0.89 6.47 -7.13
N VAL A 126 -0.29 7.36 -7.92
CA VAL A 126 0.50 8.48 -7.43
C VAL A 126 -0.08 9.79 -7.96
N LEU A 127 -0.70 10.57 -7.08
CA LEU A 127 -1.08 11.94 -7.41
C LEU A 127 0.14 12.85 -7.23
N LYS A 128 0.57 13.54 -8.29
CA LYS A 128 1.69 14.50 -8.25
C LYS A 128 1.14 15.92 -8.34
N PHE A 129 1.01 16.61 -7.21
CA PHE A 129 0.65 18.02 -7.18
C PHE A 129 1.81 18.87 -7.69
N THR A 130 1.54 19.67 -8.73
CA THR A 130 2.56 20.39 -9.50
C THR A 130 2.01 21.66 -10.14
N GLY A 131 2.84 22.37 -10.90
CA GLY A 131 2.47 23.57 -11.65
C GLY A 131 3.61 23.96 -12.59
N THR A 132 3.27 24.55 -13.72
CA THR A 132 4.23 25.01 -14.73
C THR A 132 5.17 26.09 -14.20
N TRP A 133 4.69 26.93 -13.28
CA TRP A 133 5.46 28.00 -12.63
C TRP A 133 6.41 27.51 -11.52
N CYS A 134 6.34 26.24 -11.12
CA CYS A 134 7.02 25.72 -9.94
C CYS A 134 8.46 25.27 -10.24
N THR A 135 9.45 26.04 -9.77
CA THR A 135 10.88 25.77 -9.98
C THR A 135 11.37 24.45 -9.38
N TYR A 136 10.74 23.95 -8.31
CA TYR A 136 11.13 22.70 -7.63
C TYR A 136 10.44 21.46 -8.19
N CYS A 137 9.37 21.63 -8.95
CA CYS A 137 8.57 20.53 -9.48
C CYS A 137 9.34 19.59 -10.44
N PRO A 138 10.31 20.07 -11.24
CA PRO A 138 11.21 19.19 -11.99
C PRO A 138 11.95 18.17 -11.12
N ASN A 139 12.28 18.51 -9.86
CA ASN A 139 12.96 17.57 -8.96
C ASN A 139 12.06 16.39 -8.57
N MET A 140 10.75 16.62 -8.40
CA MET A 140 9.79 15.53 -8.16
C MET A 140 9.61 14.66 -9.39
N THR A 141 9.54 15.27 -10.59
CA THR A 141 9.47 14.51 -11.85
C THR A 141 10.68 13.58 -11.98
N ALA A 142 11.90 14.10 -11.85
CA ALA A 142 13.12 13.29 -11.93
C ALA A 142 13.19 12.20 -10.84
N ALA A 143 12.72 12.51 -9.62
CA ALA A 143 12.69 11.55 -8.54
C ALA A 143 11.69 10.41 -8.80
N LEU A 144 10.51 10.70 -9.34
CA LEU A 144 9.51 9.69 -9.71
C LEU A 144 9.96 8.85 -10.91
N GLU A 145 10.64 9.43 -11.90
CA GLU A 145 11.27 8.67 -13.00
C GLU A 145 12.28 7.65 -12.46
N THR A 146 13.14 8.06 -11.51
CA THR A 146 14.10 7.17 -10.84
C THR A 146 13.40 6.06 -10.03
N VAL A 147 12.20 6.32 -9.51
CA VAL A 147 11.40 5.33 -8.77
C VAL A 147 10.74 4.36 -9.76
N GLU A 148 10.22 4.85 -10.87
CA GLU A 148 9.62 4.05 -11.94
C GLU A 148 10.64 3.08 -12.53
N GLU A 149 11.87 3.51 -12.76
CA GLU A 149 12.97 2.62 -13.19
C GLU A 149 13.23 1.46 -12.20
N ALA A 150 13.02 1.69 -10.90
CA ALA A 150 13.20 0.68 -9.86
C ALA A 150 11.97 -0.20 -9.64
N TYR A 151 10.79 0.25 -10.09
CA TYR A 151 9.50 -0.44 -9.95
C TYR A 151 8.74 -0.37 -11.29
N PRO A 152 9.29 -0.95 -12.37
CA PRO A 152 8.76 -0.73 -13.71
C PRO A 152 7.31 -1.19 -13.83
N GLY A 153 6.45 -0.29 -14.31
CA GLY A 153 5.02 -0.52 -14.51
C GLY A 153 4.22 -0.59 -13.21
N ARG A 154 4.81 -0.33 -12.04
CA ARG A 154 4.09 -0.41 -10.75
C ARG A 154 3.36 0.88 -10.40
N MET A 155 3.70 2.03 -10.96
CA MET A 155 3.03 3.28 -10.63
C MET A 155 2.14 3.76 -11.78
N ILE A 156 0.97 4.28 -11.42
CA ILE A 156 0.15 5.09 -12.32
C ILE A 156 0.19 6.50 -11.76
N ILE A 157 0.92 7.38 -12.44
CA ILE A 157 1.09 8.76 -12.02
C ILE A 157 -0.01 9.61 -12.64
N MET A 158 -0.59 10.52 -11.86
CA MET A 158 -1.49 11.56 -12.34
C MET A 158 -0.98 12.91 -11.83
N ALA A 159 -0.56 13.78 -12.75
CA ALA A 159 -0.11 15.13 -12.43
C ALA A 159 -1.31 16.04 -12.24
N MET A 160 -1.37 16.61 -11.05
CA MET A 160 -2.40 17.50 -10.55
C MET A 160 -1.83 18.92 -10.60
N HIS A 161 -2.15 19.68 -11.65
CA HIS A 161 -1.66 21.04 -11.86
C HIS A 161 -2.43 22.09 -11.07
N SER A 162 -1.74 23.05 -10.45
CA SER A 162 -2.36 24.21 -9.78
C SER A 162 -1.70 25.54 -10.18
N GLY A 163 -2.50 26.59 -10.32
CA GLY A 163 -2.10 27.94 -10.69
C GLY A 163 -1.70 28.10 -12.15
N ASP A 164 -2.17 27.23 -13.05
CA ASP A 164 -1.89 27.30 -14.48
C ASP A 164 -3.05 26.76 -15.35
N SER A 165 -2.86 26.76 -16.68
CA SER A 165 -3.87 26.38 -17.66
C SER A 165 -4.25 24.91 -17.67
N TYR A 166 -3.61 24.06 -16.86
CA TYR A 166 -3.88 22.62 -16.79
C TYR A 166 -4.62 22.23 -15.51
N GLU A 167 -5.13 23.20 -14.74
CA GLU A 167 -6.02 22.94 -13.61
C GLU A 167 -7.30 22.20 -14.05
N VAL A 168 -7.69 21.21 -13.24
CA VAL A 168 -8.96 20.49 -13.37
C VAL A 168 -9.83 20.78 -12.15
N GLY A 169 -11.16 20.69 -12.29
CA GLY A 169 -12.11 21.06 -11.24
C GLY A 169 -11.90 20.34 -9.90
N GLU A 170 -11.38 19.11 -9.92
CA GLU A 170 -11.17 18.28 -8.71
C GLU A 170 -9.82 18.54 -8.00
N GLN A 171 -8.87 19.22 -8.66
CA GLN A 171 -7.52 19.50 -8.16
C GLN A 171 -7.51 20.07 -6.75
N ALA A 172 -8.26 21.17 -6.55
CA ALA A 172 -8.26 21.93 -5.31
C ALA A 172 -8.88 21.15 -4.16
N ALA A 173 -9.93 20.38 -4.43
CA ALA A 173 -10.56 19.51 -3.44
C ALA A 173 -9.57 18.43 -2.97
N LEU A 174 -8.84 17.80 -3.89
CA LEU A 174 -7.79 16.83 -3.53
C LEU A 174 -6.66 17.48 -2.72
N ALA A 175 -6.17 18.66 -3.14
CA ALA A 175 -5.12 19.38 -2.43
C ALA A 175 -5.54 19.70 -0.98
N ASN A 176 -6.80 20.10 -0.77
CA ASN A 176 -7.36 20.35 0.56
C ASN A 176 -7.47 19.06 1.40
N THR A 177 -7.97 17.97 0.81
CA THR A 177 -8.08 16.65 1.46
C THR A 177 -6.72 16.18 1.99
N PHE A 178 -5.66 16.35 1.20
CA PHE A 178 -4.31 15.92 1.56
C PHE A 178 -3.48 17.01 2.26
N LYS A 179 -4.08 18.17 2.55
CA LYS A 179 -3.43 19.31 3.19
C LYS A 179 -2.13 19.70 2.47
N VAL A 180 -2.17 19.73 1.14
CA VAL A 180 -1.04 20.14 0.30
C VAL A 180 -0.81 21.63 0.50
N THR A 181 0.26 21.99 1.20
CA THR A 181 0.63 23.38 1.50
C THR A 181 1.74 23.92 0.59
N GLY A 182 2.33 23.07 -0.25
CA GLY A 182 3.42 23.44 -1.15
C GLY A 182 3.61 22.44 -2.27
N LEU A 183 4.20 22.93 -3.37
CA LEU A 183 4.52 22.14 -4.55
C LEU A 183 6.04 21.95 -4.67
N PRO A 184 6.51 20.78 -5.16
CA PRO A 184 5.71 19.60 -5.46
C PRO A 184 5.37 18.79 -4.20
N THR A 185 4.21 18.14 -4.20
CA THR A 185 3.81 17.12 -3.20
C THR A 185 3.24 15.93 -3.94
N SER A 186 3.60 14.71 -3.55
CA SER A 186 3.01 13.48 -4.11
C SER A 186 2.12 12.78 -3.07
N VAL A 187 1.06 12.11 -3.49
CA VAL A 187 0.20 11.27 -2.63
C VAL A 187 0.10 9.87 -3.20
N PHE A 188 0.35 8.86 -2.37
CA PHE A 188 0.32 7.45 -2.76
C PHE A 188 -0.98 6.81 -2.28
N ASP A 189 -1.75 6.23 -3.20
CA ASP A 189 -3.00 5.50 -2.98
C ASP A 189 -4.04 6.22 -2.10
N TYR A 190 -4.06 7.55 -2.12
CA TYR A 190 -4.87 8.39 -1.23
C TYR A 190 -4.55 8.23 0.27
N ARG A 191 -3.41 7.61 0.61
CA ARG A 191 -3.00 7.32 2.00
C ARG A 191 -2.06 8.37 2.54
N GLU A 192 -0.93 8.59 1.86
CA GLU A 192 0.19 9.32 2.44
C GLU A 192 0.82 10.29 1.46
N THR A 193 1.16 11.48 1.96
CA THR A 193 1.94 12.47 1.22
C THR A 193 3.44 12.16 1.26
N SER A 194 4.18 12.67 0.28
CA SER A 194 5.64 12.61 0.26
C SER A 194 6.24 13.80 -0.49
N SER A 195 7.50 14.09 -0.18
CA SER A 195 8.35 15.03 -0.89
C SER A 195 9.24 14.30 -1.91
N TYR A 196 10.01 15.04 -2.72
CA TYR A 196 10.79 14.50 -3.84
C TYR A 196 12.08 13.72 -3.44
N SER A 197 12.16 13.20 -2.22
CA SER A 197 13.26 12.32 -1.82
C SER A 197 13.04 10.92 -2.42
N VAL A 198 13.92 10.52 -3.34
CA VAL A 198 13.86 9.18 -3.99
C VAL A 198 13.74 8.06 -2.95
N ALA A 199 14.47 8.13 -1.84
CA ALA A 199 14.41 7.12 -0.79
C ALA A 199 13.02 7.05 -0.13
N LEU A 200 12.40 8.21 0.14
CA LEU A 200 11.05 8.25 0.71
C LEU A 200 10.01 7.74 -0.30
N LEU A 201 10.09 8.16 -1.57
CA LEU A 201 9.19 7.71 -2.62
C LEU A 201 9.27 6.19 -2.82
N LYS A 202 10.47 5.61 -2.90
CA LYS A 202 10.66 4.15 -2.97
C LYS A 202 10.07 3.43 -1.76
N ALA A 203 10.23 4.00 -0.55
CA ALA A 203 9.63 3.44 0.66
C ALA A 203 8.09 3.44 0.59
N LYS A 204 7.45 4.49 0.04
CA LYS A 204 6.00 4.55 -0.15
C LYS A 204 5.50 3.51 -1.17
N VAL A 205 6.18 3.35 -2.30
CA VAL A 205 5.84 2.30 -3.28
C VAL A 205 6.00 0.92 -2.65
N LYS A 206 7.16 0.63 -2.05
CA LYS A 206 7.43 -0.65 -1.39
C LYS A 206 6.37 -0.98 -0.34
N ARG A 207 6.00 -0.01 0.49
CA ARG A 207 4.94 -0.18 1.49
C ARG A 207 3.60 -0.52 0.84
N SER A 208 3.22 0.23 -0.20
CA SER A 208 1.97 0.01 -0.92
C SER A 208 1.87 -1.40 -1.50
N LEU A 209 2.96 -1.90 -2.08
CA LEU A 209 3.06 -3.26 -2.62
C LEU A 209 3.02 -4.33 -1.54
N ASN A 210 3.66 -4.09 -0.38
CA ASN A 210 3.87 -5.12 0.64
C ASN A 210 2.77 -5.22 1.70
N GLU A 211 2.10 -4.12 2.03
CA GLU A 211 1.09 -4.03 3.09
C GLU A 211 -0.33 -3.98 2.53
N PHE A 212 -0.51 -3.49 1.30
CA PHE A 212 -1.83 -3.27 0.70
C PHE A 212 -1.94 -3.99 -0.66
N PRO A 213 -1.98 -5.34 -0.67
CA PRO A 213 -2.15 -6.10 -1.90
C PRO A 213 -3.46 -5.73 -2.62
N ALA A 214 -3.47 -5.87 -3.93
CA ALA A 214 -4.69 -5.67 -4.72
C ALA A 214 -5.72 -6.75 -4.34
N VAL A 215 -6.90 -6.30 -3.92
CA VAL A 215 -8.07 -7.16 -3.67
C VAL A 215 -9.14 -6.98 -4.74
N CYS A 216 -8.84 -6.18 -5.77
CA CYS A 216 -9.61 -6.09 -6.99
C CYS A 216 -8.69 -5.94 -8.21
N GLY A 217 -9.15 -6.48 -9.33
CA GLY A 217 -8.55 -6.28 -10.64
C GLY A 217 -9.38 -5.27 -11.42
N VAL A 218 -8.73 -4.48 -12.26
CA VAL A 218 -9.39 -3.50 -13.14
C VAL A 218 -8.97 -3.80 -14.58
N ALA A 219 -9.95 -3.96 -15.46
CA ALA A 219 -9.78 -3.99 -16.90
C ALA A 219 -10.58 -2.83 -17.50
N LEU A 220 -10.10 -2.27 -18.62
CA LEU A 220 -10.76 -1.17 -19.30
C LEU A 220 -10.52 -1.19 -20.80
N ALA A 221 -11.48 -0.64 -21.54
CA ALA A 221 -11.32 -0.28 -22.93
C ALA A 221 -11.84 1.14 -23.14
N SER A 222 -11.18 1.89 -24.02
CA SER A 222 -11.60 3.24 -24.38
C SER A 222 -11.77 3.38 -25.88
N ARG A 223 -12.62 4.32 -26.29
CA ARG A 223 -12.80 4.70 -27.68
C ARG A 223 -13.20 6.16 -27.80
N THR A 224 -12.73 6.82 -28.85
CA THR A 224 -13.14 8.17 -29.21
C THR A 224 -14.35 8.08 -30.13
N GLU A 225 -15.49 8.63 -29.71
CA GLU A 225 -16.72 8.62 -30.50
C GLU A 225 -17.54 9.89 -30.24
N GLY A 226 -17.82 10.65 -31.31
CA GLY A 226 -18.69 11.84 -31.22
C GLY A 226 -18.12 12.98 -30.38
N GLY A 227 -16.81 13.21 -30.41
CA GLY A 227 -16.15 14.26 -29.61
C GLY A 227 -15.93 13.88 -28.14
N LYS A 228 -16.09 12.60 -27.79
CA LYS A 228 -15.94 12.09 -26.42
C LYS A 228 -14.96 10.94 -26.37
N VAL A 229 -14.25 10.83 -25.26
CA VAL A 229 -13.61 9.58 -24.83
C VAL A 229 -14.63 8.78 -24.05
N LYS A 230 -15.07 7.64 -24.59
CA LYS A 230 -15.95 6.68 -23.93
C LYS A 230 -15.14 5.55 -23.36
N ILE A 231 -15.42 5.17 -22.11
CA ILE A 231 -14.63 4.19 -21.36
C ILE A 231 -15.57 3.11 -20.83
N ASP A 232 -15.24 1.85 -21.06
CA ASP A 232 -15.91 0.70 -20.47
C ASP A 232 -14.95 0.01 -19.50
N ALA A 233 -15.24 0.07 -18.20
CA ALA A 233 -14.45 -0.54 -17.15
C ALA A 233 -15.12 -1.79 -16.59
N THR A 234 -14.32 -2.81 -16.30
CA THR A 234 -14.74 -4.02 -15.60
C THR A 234 -13.85 -4.22 -14.37
N VAL A 235 -14.46 -4.39 -13.21
CA VAL A 235 -13.78 -4.65 -11.94
C VAL A 235 -14.15 -6.04 -11.45
N ARG A 236 -13.16 -6.82 -11.01
CA ARG A 236 -13.37 -8.12 -10.37
C ARG A 236 -12.85 -8.08 -8.95
N PHE A 237 -13.70 -8.41 -7.98
CA PHE A 237 -13.37 -8.34 -6.56
C PHE A 237 -12.92 -9.70 -6.02
N GLN A 238 -11.84 -9.74 -5.24
CA GLN A 238 -11.38 -10.91 -4.48
C GLN A 238 -11.78 -10.82 -3.00
N GLN A 239 -12.33 -9.67 -2.59
CA GLN A 239 -12.79 -9.43 -1.24
C GLN A 239 -14.18 -8.81 -1.24
N THR A 240 -15.00 -9.20 -0.27
CA THR A 240 -16.29 -8.56 -0.02
C THR A 240 -16.06 -7.28 0.77
N GLY A 241 -16.62 -6.16 0.33
CA GLY A 241 -16.39 -4.85 0.94
C GLY A 241 -17.19 -3.74 0.26
N ASP A 242 -17.13 -2.53 0.81
CA ASP A 242 -17.69 -1.34 0.17
C ASP A 242 -16.61 -0.68 -0.70
N TYR A 243 -16.95 -0.36 -1.94
CA TYR A 243 -16.00 0.15 -2.92
C TYR A 243 -16.46 1.48 -3.54
N LYS A 244 -15.50 2.24 -4.06
CA LYS A 244 -15.73 3.37 -4.98
C LYS A 244 -14.94 3.19 -6.26
N ILE A 245 -15.37 3.84 -7.33
CA ILE A 245 -14.66 3.82 -8.63
C ILE A 245 -14.48 5.24 -9.16
N CYS A 246 -13.32 5.50 -9.76
CA CYS A 246 -13.03 6.75 -10.44
C CYS A 246 -12.49 6.48 -11.85
N CYS A 247 -12.76 7.41 -12.77
CA CYS A 247 -12.23 7.40 -14.13
C CYS A 247 -11.73 8.81 -14.50
N ALA A 248 -10.56 8.88 -15.11
CA ALA A 248 -9.92 10.12 -15.52
C ALA A 248 -9.17 9.96 -16.86
N VAL A 249 -8.82 11.10 -17.48
CA VAL A 249 -7.90 11.16 -18.62
C VAL A 249 -6.65 11.93 -18.21
N THR A 250 -5.49 11.41 -18.58
CA THR A 250 -4.19 12.09 -18.49
C THR A 250 -3.59 12.29 -19.88
N GLU A 251 -2.65 13.22 -20.02
CA GLU A 251 -1.93 13.47 -21.28
C GLU A 251 -0.43 13.60 -21.06
N ASP A 252 0.32 13.01 -21.98
CA ASP A 252 1.78 13.02 -21.98
C ASP A 252 2.38 14.01 -22.99
N GLY A 253 3.59 14.49 -22.68
CA GLY A 253 4.40 15.24 -23.63
C GLY A 253 3.79 16.58 -24.03
N ILE A 254 3.07 17.24 -23.11
CA ILE A 254 2.62 18.61 -23.28
C ILE A 254 3.82 19.54 -23.17
N HIS A 255 4.11 20.27 -24.24
CA HIS A 255 5.16 21.28 -24.22
C HIS A 255 4.63 22.57 -23.57
N ALA A 256 5.22 23.00 -22.46
CA ALA A 256 4.97 24.33 -21.92
C ALA A 256 6.18 25.23 -22.23
N PRO A 257 6.03 26.24 -23.11
CA PRO A 257 7.09 27.18 -23.39
C PRO A 257 7.38 27.99 -22.13
N GLY A 258 8.62 27.94 -21.65
CA GLY A 258 9.02 28.64 -20.43
C GLY A 258 8.79 30.14 -20.55
N THR A 259 7.93 30.71 -19.71
CA THR A 259 7.78 32.17 -19.54
C THR A 259 8.41 32.61 -18.22
N SER A 260 8.91 33.86 -18.15
CA SER A 260 9.49 34.55 -16.98
C SER A 260 9.43 33.79 -15.64
N GLY A 261 10.40 32.92 -15.38
CA GLY A 261 10.55 32.15 -14.13
C GLY A 261 10.25 30.66 -14.24
N SER A 262 9.59 30.21 -15.31
CA SER A 262 9.34 28.80 -15.64
C SER A 262 10.35 28.28 -16.68
N ARG A 263 10.72 27.01 -16.57
CA ARG A 263 11.65 26.34 -17.51
C ARG A 263 10.85 25.79 -18.68
N ASP A 264 11.37 25.99 -19.89
CA ASP A 264 10.90 25.27 -21.08
C ASP A 264 11.01 23.76 -20.84
N GLY A 265 9.93 23.01 -21.11
CA GLY A 265 9.91 21.60 -20.79
C GLY A 265 8.64 20.87 -21.22
N TYR A 266 8.71 19.54 -21.10
CA TYR A 266 7.61 18.63 -21.37
C TYR A 266 6.99 18.15 -20.06
N TYR A 267 5.67 18.16 -20.01
CA TYR A 267 4.88 17.71 -18.88
C TYR A 267 4.20 16.40 -19.26
N HIS A 268 4.32 15.43 -18.35
CA HIS A 268 3.79 14.08 -18.51
C HIS A 268 2.73 13.81 -17.45
N HIS A 269 1.82 12.92 -17.81
CA HIS A 269 0.70 12.47 -17.00
C HIS A 269 -0.22 13.59 -16.53
N VAL A 270 -0.33 14.69 -17.29
CA VAL A 270 -1.15 15.85 -16.94
C VAL A 270 -2.61 15.43 -16.91
N THR A 271 -3.24 15.48 -15.74
CA THR A 271 -4.67 15.14 -15.63
C THR A 271 -5.48 16.18 -16.39
N ARG A 272 -6.26 15.75 -17.38
CA ARG A 272 -7.07 16.63 -18.23
C ARG A 272 -8.51 16.72 -17.77
N ALA A 273 -9.08 15.61 -17.29
CA ALA A 273 -10.47 15.56 -16.81
C ALA A 273 -10.75 14.32 -15.96
N PHE A 274 -11.84 14.39 -15.19
CA PHE A 274 -12.45 13.26 -14.50
C PHE A 274 -13.87 13.02 -15.04
N ALA A 275 -14.28 11.76 -15.14
CA ALA A 275 -15.67 11.37 -15.43
C ALA A 275 -16.54 11.27 -14.17
N THR A 276 -15.90 11.26 -13.00
CA THR A 276 -16.51 11.11 -11.66
C THR A 276 -15.95 12.19 -10.73
N SER A 277 -16.35 12.23 -9.46
CA SER A 277 -15.49 12.92 -8.48
C SER A 277 -14.13 12.21 -8.41
N ALA A 278 -13.06 12.95 -8.16
CA ALA A 278 -11.73 12.36 -7.98
C ALA A 278 -11.64 11.48 -6.73
N SER A 279 -12.51 11.69 -5.73
CA SER A 279 -12.63 10.82 -4.56
C SER A 279 -13.45 9.53 -4.83
N GLY A 280 -13.85 9.33 -6.08
CA GLY A 280 -14.60 8.18 -6.56
C GLY A 280 -16.10 8.27 -6.27
N ASP A 281 -16.87 7.71 -7.20
CA ASP A 281 -18.30 7.50 -7.03
C ASP A 281 -18.55 6.20 -6.26
N ASP A 282 -19.49 6.25 -5.32
CA ASP A 282 -19.86 5.09 -4.50
C ASP A 282 -20.50 3.98 -5.37
N ILE A 283 -19.92 2.78 -5.30
CA ILE A 283 -20.49 1.58 -5.93
C ILE A 283 -20.98 0.59 -4.87
N GLY A 284 -21.04 0.97 -3.60
CA GLY A 284 -21.59 0.19 -2.51
C GLY A 284 -20.86 -1.11 -2.26
N ASN A 285 -21.57 -2.02 -1.59
CA ASN A 285 -21.04 -3.32 -1.23
C ASN A 285 -20.90 -4.22 -2.47
N ARG A 286 -19.74 -4.86 -2.61
CA ARG A 286 -19.42 -5.84 -3.64
C ARG A 286 -18.99 -7.13 -3.00
N THR A 287 -19.30 -8.25 -3.63
CA THR A 287 -19.00 -9.59 -3.10
C THR A 287 -17.73 -10.14 -3.74
N ALA A 288 -16.90 -10.87 -2.98
CA ALA A 288 -15.80 -11.62 -3.56
C ALA A 288 -16.28 -12.55 -4.70
N GLY A 289 -15.58 -12.52 -5.84
CA GLY A 289 -15.94 -13.20 -7.08
C GLY A 289 -16.89 -12.42 -8.00
N GLU A 290 -17.45 -11.29 -7.54
CA GLU A 290 -18.32 -10.44 -8.35
C GLU A 290 -17.53 -9.73 -9.45
N GLU A 291 -18.15 -9.63 -10.63
CA GLU A 291 -17.71 -8.75 -11.72
C GLU A 291 -18.68 -7.56 -11.81
N TYR A 292 -18.14 -6.35 -11.69
CA TYR A 292 -18.87 -5.10 -11.83
C TYR A 292 -18.44 -4.37 -13.10
N LYS A 293 -19.41 -3.90 -13.89
CA LYS A 293 -19.17 -3.16 -15.14
C LYS A 293 -19.72 -1.75 -15.03
N ARG A 294 -18.96 -0.79 -15.55
CA ARG A 294 -19.38 0.60 -15.61
C ARG A 294 -18.82 1.30 -16.83
N SER A 295 -19.68 2.07 -17.50
CA SER A 295 -19.29 2.94 -18.60
C SER A 295 -19.16 4.39 -18.11
N PHE A 296 -18.22 5.12 -18.70
CA PHE A 296 -17.97 6.54 -18.46
C PHE A 296 -17.87 7.29 -19.79
N GLU A 297 -18.13 8.59 -19.77
CA GLU A 297 -17.88 9.48 -20.90
C GLU A 297 -17.18 10.74 -20.39
N ILE A 298 -16.17 11.19 -21.14
CA ILE A 298 -15.46 12.45 -20.92
C ILE A 298 -15.49 13.21 -22.24
N GLU A 299 -15.93 14.47 -22.21
CA GLU A 299 -15.85 15.35 -23.38
C GLU A 299 -14.37 15.58 -23.72
N ALA A 300 -13.97 15.30 -24.96
CA ALA A 300 -12.63 15.59 -25.43
C ALA A 300 -12.53 17.07 -25.82
N ASP A 301 -11.46 17.73 -25.42
CA ASP A 301 -11.16 19.10 -25.85
C ASP A 301 -10.23 19.04 -27.07
N ASP A 302 -10.48 19.89 -28.06
CA ASP A 302 -9.68 19.98 -29.29
C ASP A 302 -8.20 20.33 -29.01
N ALA A 303 -7.88 20.87 -27.83
CA ALA A 303 -6.51 21.15 -27.40
C ALA A 303 -5.75 19.91 -26.88
N TRP A 304 -6.39 18.75 -26.76
CA TRP A 304 -5.74 17.51 -26.30
C TRP A 304 -5.09 16.79 -27.48
N ALA A 305 -3.82 16.40 -27.32
CA ALA A 305 -3.22 15.42 -28.23
C ALA A 305 -3.71 14.01 -27.83
N LEU A 306 -4.87 13.60 -28.35
CA LEU A 306 -5.54 12.34 -27.95
C LEU A 306 -4.65 11.10 -28.11
N ASP A 307 -3.73 11.08 -29.07
CA ASP A 307 -2.75 9.99 -29.27
C ASP A 307 -1.71 9.91 -28.14
N LYS A 308 -1.60 10.94 -27.31
CA LYS A 308 -0.79 11.00 -26.09
C LYS A 308 -1.64 10.93 -24.82
N CYS A 309 -2.95 10.78 -24.94
CA CYS A 309 -3.83 10.64 -23.80
C CYS A 309 -3.94 9.20 -23.33
N HIS A 310 -4.06 9.03 -22.02
CA HIS A 310 -4.36 7.76 -21.37
C HIS A 310 -5.62 7.89 -20.53
N VAL A 311 -6.41 6.82 -20.49
CA VAL A 311 -7.51 6.66 -19.54
C VAL A 311 -6.98 5.96 -18.30
N VAL A 312 -7.29 6.49 -17.12
CA VAL A 312 -6.98 5.89 -15.84
C VAL A 312 -8.27 5.55 -15.11
N VAL A 313 -8.44 4.28 -14.72
CA VAL A 313 -9.53 3.84 -13.84
C VAL A 313 -8.92 3.32 -12.55
N TYR A 314 -9.41 3.80 -11.41
CA TYR A 314 -8.95 3.37 -10.10
C TYR A 314 -10.10 3.10 -9.13
N VAL A 315 -9.90 2.08 -8.29
CA VAL A 315 -10.93 1.55 -7.39
C VAL A 315 -10.46 1.72 -5.95
N PHE A 316 -11.35 2.26 -5.13
CA PHE A 316 -11.14 2.42 -3.70
C PHE A 316 -11.76 1.28 -2.92
N ASP A 317 -11.08 0.86 -1.86
CA ASP A 317 -11.57 -0.08 -0.86
C ASP A 317 -11.80 0.65 0.47
N LYS A 318 -12.97 0.46 1.08
CA LYS A 318 -13.27 1.01 2.40
C LYS A 318 -12.45 0.30 3.46
N GLN A 319 -11.74 1.06 4.27
CA GLN A 319 -10.95 0.48 5.36
C GLN A 319 -11.83 0.18 6.58
N PRO A 320 -11.53 -0.89 7.34
CA PRO A 320 -12.15 -1.13 8.64
C PRO A 320 -11.90 0.03 9.61
N GLY A 321 -12.92 0.45 10.37
CA GLY A 321 -12.80 1.48 11.41
C GLY A 321 -14.07 2.30 11.62
N GLU A 322 -14.09 3.13 12.67
CA GLU A 322 -15.23 4.00 13.01
C GLU A 322 -15.45 5.13 12.00
N ASN A 323 -14.37 5.60 11.34
CA ASN A 323 -14.44 6.62 10.31
C ASN A 323 -14.53 5.99 8.92
N THR A 324 -15.39 6.54 8.07
CA THR A 324 -15.49 6.12 6.67
C THR A 324 -14.26 6.62 5.90
N VAL A 325 -13.25 5.76 5.77
CA VAL A 325 -12.02 6.03 5.05
C VAL A 325 -11.91 5.10 3.85
N TYR A 326 -11.59 5.66 2.69
CA TYR A 326 -11.37 4.94 1.44
C TYR A 326 -9.96 5.21 0.96
N TYR A 327 -9.27 4.16 0.54
CA TYR A 327 -7.97 4.27 -0.12
C TYR A 327 -8.01 3.53 -1.43
N VAL A 328 -7.18 3.97 -2.38
CA VAL A 328 -7.06 3.26 -3.66
C VAL A 328 -6.47 1.89 -3.37
N ASN A 329 -7.18 0.85 -3.81
CA ASN A 329 -6.71 -0.52 -3.70
C ASN A 329 -5.96 -0.94 -4.96
N ASN A 330 -6.52 -0.64 -6.14
CA ASN A 330 -5.87 -0.91 -7.40
C ASN A 330 -6.34 0.05 -8.49
N ALA A 331 -5.59 0.07 -9.59
CA ALA A 331 -5.86 0.89 -10.75
C ALA A 331 -5.43 0.17 -12.03
N ALA A 332 -5.88 0.69 -13.17
CA ALA A 332 -5.40 0.31 -14.49
C ALA A 332 -5.41 1.53 -15.40
N THR A 333 -4.57 1.49 -16.43
CA THR A 333 -4.46 2.54 -17.44
C THR A 333 -4.33 1.94 -18.83
N CYS A 334 -4.87 2.62 -19.83
CA CYS A 334 -4.62 2.32 -21.24
C CYS A 334 -4.56 3.61 -22.06
N PRO A 335 -3.90 3.63 -23.23
CA PRO A 335 -4.04 4.74 -24.17
C PRO A 335 -5.52 4.97 -24.54
N VAL A 336 -5.87 6.21 -24.88
CA VAL A 336 -7.14 6.50 -25.56
C VAL A 336 -7.22 5.70 -26.86
N ASP A 337 -8.39 5.16 -27.19
CA ASP A 337 -8.60 4.18 -28.27
C ASP A 337 -7.87 2.83 -28.07
N GLY A 338 -7.38 2.59 -26.85
CA GLY A 338 -6.75 1.35 -26.41
C GLY A 338 -7.54 0.61 -25.34
N SER A 339 -6.98 -0.51 -24.88
CA SER A 339 -7.53 -1.34 -23.81
C SER A 339 -6.43 -1.94 -22.95
N ALA A 340 -6.78 -2.30 -21.71
CA ALA A 340 -5.97 -3.10 -20.82
C ALA A 340 -6.84 -4.18 -20.17
N ASP A 341 -6.38 -5.44 -20.25
CA ASP A 341 -6.99 -6.57 -19.56
C ASP A 341 -6.58 -6.61 -18.08
N PHE A 342 -7.17 -7.53 -17.31
CA PHE A 342 -6.73 -7.80 -15.96
C PHE A 342 -5.25 -8.21 -15.94
N ALA A 343 -4.46 -7.48 -15.17
CA ALA A 343 -3.06 -7.81 -14.93
C ALA A 343 -2.90 -8.63 -13.65
N TYR A 344 -1.97 -9.58 -13.69
CA TYR A 344 -1.70 -10.51 -12.60
C TYR A 344 -0.22 -10.49 -12.22
N GLU A 345 0.08 -10.68 -10.93
CA GLU A 345 1.45 -10.89 -10.48
C GLU A 345 2.02 -12.15 -11.14
N PRO A 346 3.30 -12.15 -11.56
CA PRO A 346 3.93 -13.33 -12.12
C PRO A 346 3.84 -14.50 -11.13
N THR A 347 3.43 -15.68 -11.62
CA THR A 347 3.51 -16.90 -10.82
C THR A 347 4.98 -17.25 -10.58
N GLU A 348 5.38 -17.39 -9.31
CA GLU A 348 6.72 -17.85 -8.92
C GLU A 348 7.05 -19.26 -9.41
#